data_AF-A0A966X3K6-F1
#
_entry.id   AF-A0A966X3K6-F1
#
_cell.length_a   1.000
_cell.length_b   1.000
_cell.length_c   1.000
_cell.angle_alpha   90.00
_cell.angle_beta   90.00
_cell.angle_gamma   90.00
#
_symmetry.space_group_name_H-M   'P 1'
#
loop_
_entity.id
_entity.type
_entity.pdbx_description
1 polymer ?
#
loop_
_entity_poly.entity_id
_entity_poly.type
_entity_poly.pdbx_seq_one_letter_code
_entity_poly.pdbx_strand_id
1 'polypeptide(L)'
;MPVVVAAVQAIVQDAFDLTEMQGTTHCTAPLTIVNGPARQACGGISGGYGALGPGHRANASIGRALRLAMMNIGGARPGISDMALIGHPGKFTYCLAEDEENSPFEPLHVSLGYGEAESVVTVVGAEAPHSVMYSGDADLPDNADRLLAVLAIGLANLATNNAVLGGGAAVVVLNPDHAAILHQAGLSRTLIRERLAELCQRSVGEVAEIHAGFVGKAEPGKIRSCFADPAHILVMVGGGGGLYSMVMPSWCAGAHRNQFVSQAITLDDFCEIPGSSSVEVSI
;
A
#
# COMPACT_ATOMS: atom_id res chain seq x y z
N MET A 1 -14.75 3.23 -14.33
CA MET A 1 -13.97 4.43 -14.70
C MET A 1 -13.67 5.34 -13.52
N PRO A 2 -14.61 5.70 -12.64
CA PRO A 2 -14.37 6.64 -11.52
C PRO A 2 -13.13 6.33 -10.68
N VAL A 3 -12.96 5.06 -10.28
CA VAL A 3 -11.80 4.62 -9.48
C VAL A 3 -10.47 4.82 -10.22
N VAL A 4 -10.44 4.60 -11.54
CA VAL A 4 -9.22 4.79 -12.34
C VAL A 4 -8.89 6.28 -12.46
N VAL A 5 -9.90 7.14 -12.65
CA VAL A 5 -9.70 8.59 -12.71
C VAL A 5 -9.16 9.11 -11.38
N ALA A 6 -9.78 8.72 -10.27
CA ALA A 6 -9.31 9.07 -8.93
C ALA A 6 -7.91 8.53 -8.65
N ALA A 7 -7.57 7.32 -9.10
CA ALA A 7 -6.23 6.75 -8.94
C ALA A 7 -5.18 7.53 -9.75
N VAL A 8 -5.53 7.98 -10.97
CA VAL A 8 -4.65 8.85 -11.77
C VAL A 8 -4.46 10.20 -11.09
N GLN A 9 -5.54 10.82 -10.59
CA GLN A 9 -5.49 12.07 -9.83
C GLN A 9 -4.64 11.95 -8.56
N ALA A 10 -4.75 10.83 -7.84
CA ALA A 10 -3.91 10.51 -6.68
C ALA A 10 -2.42 10.49 -7.07
N ILE A 11 -2.02 9.69 -8.06
CA ILE A 11 -0.60 9.53 -8.39
C ILE A 11 0.05 10.79 -8.98
N VAL A 12 -0.71 11.76 -9.49
CA VAL A 12 -0.14 13.03 -9.97
C VAL A 12 0.00 14.09 -8.88
N GLN A 13 -0.41 13.80 -7.64
CA GLN A 13 -0.10 14.66 -6.50
C GLN A 13 1.42 14.67 -6.25
N ASP A 14 1.99 15.84 -5.98
CA ASP A 14 3.44 16.02 -5.80
C ASP A 14 4.01 15.10 -4.72
N ALA A 15 3.26 14.89 -3.63
CA ALA A 15 3.65 14.02 -2.52
C ALA A 15 3.96 12.57 -2.93
N PHE A 16 3.39 12.08 -4.03
CA PHE A 16 3.62 10.74 -4.53
C PHE A 16 4.97 10.59 -5.26
N ASP A 17 5.63 11.69 -5.65
CA ASP A 17 6.91 11.64 -6.39
C ASP A 17 6.86 10.72 -7.63
N LEU A 18 5.79 10.82 -8.44
CA LEU A 18 5.52 9.88 -9.54
C LEU A 18 6.71 9.67 -10.49
N THR A 19 7.41 10.74 -10.87
CA THR A 19 8.58 10.68 -11.75
C THR A 19 9.71 9.86 -11.12
N GLU A 20 9.99 10.12 -9.84
CA GLU A 20 11.07 9.44 -9.11
C GLU A 20 10.73 7.97 -8.81
N MET A 21 9.48 7.70 -8.41
CA MET A 21 8.97 6.35 -8.21
C MET A 21 9.03 5.52 -9.51
N GLN A 22 8.87 6.14 -10.69
CA GLN A 22 9.04 5.45 -11.96
C GLN A 22 10.52 5.29 -12.33
N GLY A 23 11.32 6.35 -12.18
CA GLY A 23 12.73 6.39 -12.57
C GLY A 23 13.67 5.64 -11.63
N THR A 24 13.18 5.17 -10.47
CA THR A 24 13.97 4.37 -9.54
C THR A 24 14.31 2.99 -10.09
N THR A 25 15.46 2.47 -9.67
CA THR A 25 15.90 1.10 -9.94
C THR A 25 15.18 0.05 -9.08
N HIS A 26 14.45 0.49 -8.05
CA HIS A 26 13.65 -0.37 -7.21
C HIS A 26 12.39 -0.89 -7.94
N CYS A 27 11.87 -2.05 -7.54
CA CYS A 27 10.77 -2.72 -8.24
C CYS A 27 9.38 -2.12 -7.97
N THR A 28 9.30 -0.99 -7.24
CA THR A 28 8.05 -0.37 -6.78
C THR A 28 6.98 -0.21 -7.88
N ALA A 29 5.73 -0.37 -7.45
CA ALA A 29 4.53 -0.24 -8.26
C ALA A 29 3.43 0.49 -7.47
N PRO A 30 2.54 1.26 -8.13
CA PRO A 30 1.42 1.90 -7.44
C PRO A 30 0.38 0.86 -7.02
N LEU A 31 0.39 0.51 -5.74
CA LEU A 31 -0.68 -0.26 -5.10
C LEU A 31 -1.89 0.65 -4.92
N THR A 32 -3.01 0.28 -5.55
CA THR A 32 -4.28 1.00 -5.45
C THR A 32 -5.17 0.31 -4.42
N ILE A 33 -5.43 0.98 -3.29
CA ILE A 33 -6.33 0.50 -2.23
C ILE A 33 -7.65 1.26 -2.34
N VAL A 34 -8.77 0.54 -2.42
CA VAL A 34 -10.10 1.14 -2.56
C VAL A 34 -10.95 0.89 -1.33
N ASN A 35 -11.58 1.96 -0.86
CA ASN A 35 -12.42 1.99 0.33
C ASN A 35 -13.81 2.56 0.02
N GLY A 36 -14.77 2.25 0.90
CA GLY A 36 -16.13 2.78 0.85
C GLY A 36 -17.00 2.19 -0.26
N PRO A 37 -18.16 2.81 -0.56
CA PRO A 37 -19.16 2.29 -1.50
C PRO A 37 -18.64 1.96 -2.92
N ALA A 38 -17.60 2.66 -3.40
CA ALA A 38 -17.00 2.42 -4.72
C ALA A 38 -16.45 0.99 -4.89
N ARG A 39 -16.14 0.29 -3.79
CA ARG A 39 -15.77 -1.14 -3.80
C ARG A 39 -16.83 -1.98 -4.52
N GLN A 40 -18.11 -1.63 -4.39
CA GLN A 40 -19.22 -2.36 -5.01
C GLN A 40 -19.59 -1.81 -6.40
N ALA A 41 -19.41 -0.51 -6.64
CA ALA A 41 -19.87 0.16 -7.86
C ALA A 41 -19.11 -0.26 -9.14
N CYS A 42 -17.84 -0.70 -9.03
CA CYS A 42 -17.01 -1.05 -10.19
C CYS A 42 -16.97 -2.56 -10.51
N GLY A 43 -18.09 -3.25 -10.27
CA GLY A 43 -18.22 -4.70 -10.55
C GLY A 43 -17.58 -5.60 -9.50
N GLY A 44 -17.54 -5.13 -8.25
CA GLY A 44 -16.98 -5.85 -7.10
C GLY A 44 -15.45 -5.85 -7.09
N ILE A 45 -14.86 -4.82 -6.48
CA ILE A 45 -13.43 -4.79 -6.16
C ILE A 45 -13.24 -5.66 -4.93
N SER A 46 -12.46 -6.73 -5.08
CA SER A 46 -12.25 -7.70 -4.01
C SER A 46 -11.20 -7.20 -3.02
N GLY A 47 -11.54 -7.27 -1.74
CA GLY A 47 -10.59 -7.19 -0.63
C GLY A 47 -10.35 -8.54 0.05
N GLY A 48 -11.09 -9.59 -0.35
CA GLY A 48 -11.09 -10.89 0.31
C GLY A 48 -10.06 -11.89 -0.24
N TYR A 49 -10.39 -13.18 -0.19
CA TYR A 49 -9.55 -14.26 -0.71
C TYR A 49 -8.98 -13.97 -2.11
N GLY A 50 -7.66 -14.04 -2.22
CA GLY A 50 -6.95 -13.86 -3.49
C GLY A 50 -7.09 -12.47 -4.10
N ALA A 51 -7.38 -11.41 -3.33
CA ALA A 51 -7.58 -10.04 -3.84
C ALA A 51 -6.45 -9.52 -4.75
N LEU A 52 -5.20 -9.93 -4.50
CA LEU A 52 -4.02 -9.61 -5.33
C LEU A 52 -3.61 -10.76 -6.29
N GLY A 53 -4.44 -11.79 -6.37
CA GLY A 53 -4.26 -12.98 -7.20
C GLY A 53 -5.19 -12.99 -8.42
N PRO A 54 -5.32 -14.16 -9.09
CA PRO A 54 -6.18 -14.29 -10.25
C PRO A 54 -7.67 -14.30 -9.87
N GLY A 55 -8.55 -13.94 -10.82
CA GLY A 55 -9.99 -14.14 -10.73
C GLY A 55 -10.82 -12.88 -10.46
N HIS A 56 -10.23 -11.83 -9.90
CA HIS A 56 -10.93 -10.57 -9.60
C HIS A 56 -10.81 -9.58 -10.75
N ARG A 57 -11.77 -9.61 -11.69
CA ARG A 57 -11.74 -8.79 -12.91
C ARG A 57 -11.61 -7.30 -12.62
N ALA A 58 -12.32 -6.77 -11.62
CA ALA A 58 -12.27 -5.34 -11.27
C ALA A 58 -10.85 -4.93 -10.82
N ASN A 59 -10.27 -5.66 -9.88
CA ASN A 59 -8.90 -5.47 -9.38
C ASN A 59 -7.88 -5.47 -10.53
N ALA A 60 -7.92 -6.52 -11.37
CA ALA A 60 -7.03 -6.66 -12.51
C ALA A 60 -7.18 -5.50 -13.51
N SER A 61 -8.42 -5.12 -13.83
CA SER A 61 -8.72 -4.06 -14.80
C SER A 61 -8.29 -2.68 -14.31
N ILE A 62 -8.54 -2.35 -13.04
CA ILE A 62 -8.18 -1.05 -12.45
C ILE A 62 -6.66 -0.90 -12.36
N GLY A 63 -5.98 -1.89 -11.77
CA GLY A 63 -4.52 -1.86 -11.68
C GLY A 63 -3.86 -1.83 -13.07
N ARG A 64 -4.40 -2.59 -14.03
CA ARG A 64 -3.90 -2.56 -15.40
C ARG A 64 -4.15 -1.24 -16.11
N ALA A 65 -5.32 -0.63 -15.91
CA ALA A 65 -5.67 0.65 -16.50
C ALA A 65 -4.73 1.76 -16.00
N LEU A 66 -4.48 1.83 -14.69
CA LEU A 66 -3.52 2.77 -14.11
C LEU A 66 -2.12 2.58 -14.72
N ARG A 67 -1.66 1.32 -14.79
CA ARG A 67 -0.35 1.02 -15.40
C ARG A 67 -0.29 1.42 -16.88
N LEU A 68 -1.34 1.15 -17.65
CA LEU A 68 -1.40 1.56 -19.06
C LEU A 68 -1.40 3.08 -19.21
N ALA A 69 -2.07 3.82 -18.32
CA ALA A 69 -2.02 5.28 -18.30
C ALA A 69 -0.60 5.77 -18.05
N MET A 70 0.11 5.21 -17.05
CA MET A 70 1.51 5.53 -16.81
C MET A 70 2.40 5.23 -18.03
N MET A 71 2.23 4.09 -18.69
CA MET A 71 3.06 3.72 -19.85
C MET A 71 2.80 4.57 -21.09
N ASN A 72 1.52 4.85 -21.39
CA ASN A 72 1.12 5.51 -22.65
C ASN A 72 1.04 7.03 -22.54
N ILE A 73 0.72 7.56 -21.36
CA ILE A 73 0.58 9.01 -21.11
C ILE A 73 1.80 9.51 -20.33
N GLY A 74 2.12 8.86 -19.20
CA GLY A 74 3.29 9.20 -18.37
C GLY A 74 4.64 8.77 -18.95
N GLY A 75 4.62 7.98 -20.03
CA GLY A 75 5.81 7.52 -20.73
C GLY A 75 6.63 6.43 -20.02
N ALA A 76 6.08 5.73 -19.01
CA ALA A 76 6.73 4.72 -18.15
C ALA A 76 7.23 3.46 -18.89
N ARG A 77 8.27 3.57 -19.71
CA ARG A 77 8.76 2.49 -20.57
C ARG A 77 9.94 1.78 -19.91
N PRO A 78 9.90 0.44 -19.76
CA PRO A 78 11.00 -0.34 -19.20
C PRO A 78 12.34 -0.04 -19.89
N GLY A 79 13.36 0.28 -19.11
CA GLY A 79 14.72 0.58 -19.58
C GLY A 79 14.90 1.96 -20.22
N ILE A 80 13.86 2.81 -20.23
CA ILE A 80 13.93 4.19 -20.71
C ILE A 80 13.59 5.16 -19.57
N SER A 81 12.44 4.95 -18.93
CA SER A 81 11.91 5.82 -17.87
C SER A 81 11.33 5.04 -16.69
N ASP A 82 10.94 3.77 -16.89
CA ASP A 82 10.82 2.81 -15.80
C ASP A 82 12.14 2.04 -15.69
N MET A 83 12.90 2.32 -14.63
CA MET A 83 14.27 1.83 -14.49
C MET A 83 14.40 0.67 -13.51
N ALA A 84 13.29 0.06 -13.09
CA ALA A 84 13.30 -1.09 -12.21
C ALA A 84 14.25 -2.18 -12.75
N LEU A 85 15.25 -2.59 -11.95
CA LEU A 85 16.24 -3.59 -12.37
C LEU A 85 15.58 -4.95 -12.62
N ILE A 86 14.62 -5.28 -11.76
CA ILE A 86 13.72 -6.43 -11.88
C ILE A 86 12.34 -5.94 -11.42
N GLY A 87 11.28 -6.31 -12.15
CA GLY A 87 9.90 -6.02 -11.75
C GLY A 87 9.28 -7.12 -10.88
N HIS A 88 8.05 -6.90 -10.43
CA HIS A 88 7.21 -7.94 -9.82
C HIS A 88 5.83 -7.98 -10.49
N PRO A 89 5.03 -9.05 -10.31
CA PRO A 89 3.72 -9.17 -10.96
C PRO A 89 2.75 -8.01 -10.70
N GLY A 90 2.87 -7.31 -9.56
CA GLY A 90 2.07 -6.12 -9.26
C GLY A 90 2.27 -4.98 -10.26
N LYS A 91 3.45 -4.86 -10.90
CA LYS A 91 3.64 -3.89 -12.00
C LYS A 91 2.71 -4.14 -13.20
N PHE A 92 2.02 -5.29 -13.28
CA PHE A 92 0.95 -5.54 -14.26
C PHE A 92 -0.43 -5.17 -13.72
N THR A 93 -0.74 -5.57 -12.48
CA THR A 93 -2.04 -5.38 -11.82
C THR A 93 -1.84 -5.25 -10.31
N TYR A 94 -2.01 -4.05 -9.73
CA TYR A 94 -1.85 -3.84 -8.29
C TYR A 94 -3.01 -3.04 -7.68
N CYS A 95 -4.13 -3.71 -7.47
CA CYS A 95 -5.33 -3.10 -6.92
C CYS A 95 -6.08 -4.10 -6.05
N LEU A 96 -6.57 -3.63 -4.91
CA LEU A 96 -7.47 -4.35 -4.03
C LEU A 96 -8.38 -3.38 -3.30
N ALA A 97 -9.47 -3.92 -2.77
CA ALA A 97 -10.27 -3.21 -1.79
C ALA A 97 -9.81 -3.55 -0.37
N GLU A 98 -10.16 -2.71 0.59
CA GLU A 98 -10.21 -3.17 1.98
C GLU A 98 -11.41 -4.08 2.23
N ASP A 99 -11.20 -5.13 3.03
CA ASP A 99 -12.27 -5.96 3.58
C ASP A 99 -12.87 -5.28 4.82
N GLU A 100 -13.71 -4.28 4.58
CA GLU A 100 -14.37 -3.50 5.64
C GLU A 100 -15.38 -4.35 6.42
N GLU A 101 -15.95 -5.39 5.79
CA GLU A 101 -16.98 -6.24 6.39
C GLU A 101 -16.41 -7.23 7.42
N ASN A 102 -15.16 -7.69 7.24
CA ASN A 102 -14.47 -8.57 8.20
C ASN A 102 -13.37 -7.84 9.00
N SER A 103 -13.31 -6.52 8.91
CA SER A 103 -12.38 -5.69 9.67
C SER A 103 -12.96 -5.37 11.05
N PRO A 104 -12.21 -5.60 12.16
CA PRO A 104 -12.60 -5.10 13.48
C PRO A 104 -12.26 -3.61 13.68
N PHE A 105 -11.61 -2.98 12.70
CA PHE A 105 -11.25 -1.56 12.73
C PHE A 105 -12.21 -0.76 11.84
N GLU A 106 -12.36 0.53 12.15
CA GLU A 106 -12.98 1.49 11.24
C GLU A 106 -12.32 1.43 9.85
N PRO A 107 -13.05 1.72 8.76
CA PRO A 107 -12.48 1.72 7.40
C PRO A 107 -11.23 2.60 7.29
N LEU A 108 -10.26 2.17 6.49
CA LEU A 108 -8.97 2.85 6.33
C LEU A 108 -9.17 4.32 5.95
N HIS A 109 -10.06 4.61 5.01
CA HIS A 109 -10.34 5.98 4.59
C HIS A 109 -10.82 6.88 5.74
N VAL A 110 -11.62 6.34 6.68
CA VAL A 110 -12.07 7.07 7.87
C VAL A 110 -10.90 7.38 8.78
N SER A 111 -10.01 6.39 9.01
CA SER A 111 -8.78 6.60 9.79
C SER A 111 -7.80 7.60 9.15
N LEU A 112 -7.96 7.87 7.84
CA LEU A 112 -7.22 8.88 7.07
C LEU A 112 -7.94 10.25 7.03
N GLY A 113 -9.08 10.39 7.69
CA GLY A 113 -9.80 11.65 7.86
C GLY A 113 -10.94 11.90 6.87
N TYR A 114 -11.31 10.93 6.04
CA TYR A 114 -12.48 11.01 5.16
C TYR A 114 -13.76 10.58 5.89
N GLY A 115 -14.92 10.98 5.40
CA GLY A 115 -16.22 10.59 5.96
C GLY A 115 -16.60 9.14 5.63
N GLU A 116 -17.37 8.49 6.51
CA GLU A 116 -17.79 7.07 6.37
C GLU A 116 -18.57 6.75 5.08
N ALA A 117 -19.29 7.74 4.54
CA ALA A 117 -20.04 7.60 3.30
C ALA A 117 -19.20 7.87 2.05
N GLU A 118 -17.97 8.39 2.20
CA GLU A 118 -17.10 8.70 1.09
C GLU A 118 -16.46 7.43 0.53
N SER A 119 -16.20 7.45 -0.77
CA SER A 119 -15.35 6.45 -1.40
C SER A 119 -13.98 7.07 -1.63
N VAL A 120 -12.92 6.34 -1.33
CA VAL A 120 -11.56 6.86 -1.43
C VAL A 120 -10.66 5.82 -2.09
N VAL A 121 -9.75 6.29 -2.94
CA VAL A 121 -8.61 5.53 -3.38
C VAL A 121 -7.36 6.04 -2.67
N THR A 122 -6.60 5.14 -2.08
CA THR A 122 -5.27 5.44 -1.52
C THR A 122 -4.22 4.70 -2.36
N VAL A 123 -3.19 5.41 -2.80
CA VAL A 123 -2.14 4.87 -3.66
C VAL A 123 -0.79 4.95 -2.97
N VAL A 124 -0.06 3.84 -2.97
CA VAL A 124 1.27 3.71 -2.34
C VAL A 124 2.25 3.11 -3.35
N GLY A 125 3.46 3.67 -3.46
CA GLY A 125 4.54 3.05 -4.24
C GLY A 125 5.14 1.86 -3.51
N ALA A 126 4.55 0.68 -3.63
CA ALA A 126 4.88 -0.48 -2.82
C ALA A 126 5.70 -1.54 -3.59
N GLU A 127 6.55 -2.29 -2.88
CA GLU A 127 7.20 -3.50 -3.41
C GLU A 127 6.21 -4.66 -3.58
N ALA A 128 6.72 -5.82 -4.02
CA ALA A 128 5.91 -7.04 -4.11
C ALA A 128 5.39 -7.47 -2.72
N PRO A 129 4.18 -8.07 -2.63
CA PRO A 129 3.69 -8.56 -1.35
C PRO A 129 4.62 -9.60 -0.72
N HIS A 130 5.14 -9.32 0.47
CA HIS A 130 5.90 -10.26 1.27
C HIS A 130 4.95 -11.01 2.20
N SER A 131 4.80 -12.32 2.01
CA SER A 131 3.97 -13.15 2.89
C SER A 131 4.63 -13.31 4.26
N VAL A 132 3.88 -12.97 5.30
CA VAL A 132 4.31 -13.06 6.69
C VAL A 132 3.44 -14.11 7.39
N MET A 133 4.06 -15.23 7.74
CA MET A 133 3.40 -16.33 8.46
C MET A 133 3.43 -16.08 9.97
N TYR A 134 2.28 -16.20 10.62
CA TYR A 134 2.17 -16.26 12.06
C TYR A 134 1.05 -17.23 12.44
N SER A 135 1.29 -18.05 13.46
CA SER A 135 0.26 -18.89 14.08
C SER A 135 0.07 -18.39 15.49
N GLY A 136 -1.05 -17.70 15.72
CA GLY A 136 -1.38 -17.18 17.04
C GLY A 136 -1.73 -18.29 18.03
N ASP A 137 -1.50 -18.00 19.30
CA ASP A 137 -1.94 -18.81 20.44
C ASP A 137 -2.65 -17.88 21.43
N ALA A 138 -3.97 -18.05 21.55
CA ALA A 138 -4.80 -17.18 22.38
C ALA A 138 -4.51 -17.32 23.88
N ASP A 139 -3.86 -18.41 24.31
CA ASP A 139 -3.48 -18.64 25.70
C ASP A 139 -2.20 -17.87 26.08
N LEU A 140 -1.48 -17.32 25.10
CA LEU A 140 -0.27 -16.54 25.34
C LEU A 140 -0.60 -15.05 25.56
N PRO A 141 -0.18 -14.46 26.69
CA PRO A 141 -0.46 -13.06 26.99
C PRO A 141 0.27 -12.09 26.04
N ASP A 142 1.34 -12.53 25.37
CA ASP A 142 2.15 -11.74 24.43
C ASP A 142 1.85 -12.06 22.94
N ASN A 143 0.72 -12.71 22.64
CA ASN A 143 0.33 -13.12 21.28
C ASN A 143 0.33 -11.94 20.28
N ALA A 144 -0.24 -10.80 20.66
CA ALA A 144 -0.25 -9.60 19.83
C ALA A 144 1.16 -9.01 19.60
N ASP A 145 2.00 -8.95 20.63
CA ASP A 145 3.38 -8.45 20.50
C ASP A 145 4.22 -9.35 19.58
N ARG A 146 4.01 -10.68 19.64
CA ARG A 146 4.68 -11.63 18.74
C ARG A 146 4.24 -11.48 17.28
N LEU A 147 2.95 -11.27 17.02
CA LEU A 147 2.46 -10.95 15.68
C LEU A 147 3.09 -9.67 15.15
N LEU A 148 3.12 -8.59 15.96
CA LEU A 148 3.75 -7.33 15.59
C LEU A 148 5.24 -7.49 15.30
N ALA A 149 5.97 -8.29 16.10
CA ALA A 149 7.38 -8.57 15.88
C ALA A 149 7.63 -9.25 14.53
N VAL A 150 6.80 -10.22 14.15
CA VAL A 150 6.92 -10.94 12.88
C VAL A 150 6.55 -10.05 11.68
N LEU A 151 5.54 -9.19 11.81
CA LEU A 151 5.23 -8.16 10.82
C LEU A 151 6.39 -7.16 10.64
N ALA A 152 6.99 -6.70 11.74
CA ALA A 152 8.13 -5.79 11.74
C ALA A 152 9.38 -6.40 11.06
N ILE A 153 9.62 -7.70 11.23
CA ILE A 153 10.68 -8.42 10.49
C ILE A 153 10.45 -8.33 8.98
N GLY A 154 9.22 -8.55 8.51
CA GLY A 154 8.89 -8.44 7.09
C GLY A 154 9.05 -7.01 6.56
N LEU A 155 8.61 -5.99 7.33
CA LEU A 155 8.69 -4.58 6.96
C LEU A 155 10.14 -4.04 6.90
N ALA A 156 10.98 -4.45 7.85
CA ALA A 156 12.23 -3.76 8.15
C ALA A 156 13.44 -4.70 8.33
N ASN A 157 13.47 -5.85 7.67
CA ASN A 157 14.72 -6.61 7.53
C ASN A 157 15.74 -5.82 6.67
N LEU A 158 17.04 -6.13 6.81
CA LEU A 158 18.12 -5.38 6.15
C LEU A 158 18.16 -5.53 4.61
N ALA A 159 17.23 -6.27 4.01
CA ALA A 159 17.06 -6.32 2.55
C ALA A 159 16.01 -5.32 2.03
N THR A 160 15.33 -4.54 2.90
CA THR A 160 14.32 -3.56 2.50
C THR A 160 14.86 -2.13 2.46
N ASN A 161 14.29 -1.30 1.58
CA ASN A 161 14.62 0.12 1.50
C ASN A 161 14.32 0.85 2.82
N ASN A 162 13.20 0.57 3.48
CA ASN A 162 12.85 1.23 4.75
C ASN A 162 13.93 0.98 5.82
N ALA A 163 14.45 -0.25 5.91
CA ALA A 163 15.52 -0.57 6.85
C ALA A 163 16.86 0.11 6.51
N VAL A 164 17.17 0.29 5.23
CA VAL A 164 18.46 0.82 4.75
C VAL A 164 18.47 2.35 4.59
N LEU A 165 17.36 2.94 4.19
CA LEU A 165 17.21 4.36 3.86
C LEU A 165 16.45 5.17 4.92
N GLY A 166 15.72 4.51 5.84
CA GLY A 166 15.07 5.17 6.98
C GLY A 166 13.92 6.09 6.60
N GLY A 167 13.09 5.70 5.63
CA GLY A 167 11.96 6.52 5.15
C GLY A 167 11.02 5.78 4.21
N GLY A 168 10.10 6.54 3.63
CA GLY A 168 9.03 6.03 2.78
C GLY A 168 7.82 5.58 3.58
N ALA A 169 6.84 5.07 2.86
CA ALA A 169 5.68 4.37 3.40
C ALA A 169 5.91 2.87 3.56
N ALA A 170 4.92 2.17 4.10
CA ALA A 170 4.74 0.74 3.89
C ALA A 170 3.27 0.38 4.06
N VAL A 171 2.88 -0.79 3.54
CA VAL A 171 1.54 -1.32 3.69
C VAL A 171 1.60 -2.62 4.45
N VAL A 172 0.68 -2.80 5.40
CA VAL A 172 0.43 -4.03 6.13
C VAL A 172 -1.01 -4.45 5.82
N VAL A 173 -1.16 -5.55 5.10
CA VAL A 173 -2.45 -6.19 4.86
C VAL A 173 -2.60 -7.32 5.87
N LEU A 174 -3.33 -7.03 6.93
CA LEU A 174 -3.71 -8.02 7.94
C LEU A 174 -4.81 -8.90 7.38
N ASN A 175 -4.67 -10.21 7.53
CA ASN A 175 -5.82 -11.07 7.38
C ASN A 175 -6.80 -10.86 8.56
N PRO A 176 -8.07 -11.29 8.44
CA PRO A 176 -9.07 -11.10 9.49
C PRO A 176 -8.67 -11.70 10.85
N ASP A 177 -8.00 -12.84 10.89
CA ASP A 177 -7.60 -13.50 12.14
C ASP A 177 -6.49 -12.72 12.87
N HIS A 178 -5.50 -12.23 12.14
CA HIS A 178 -4.43 -11.37 12.66
C HIS A 178 -4.98 -10.01 13.09
N ALA A 179 -5.92 -9.45 12.34
CA ALA A 179 -6.62 -8.23 12.74
C ALA A 179 -7.38 -8.43 14.06
N ALA A 180 -8.05 -9.57 14.22
CA ALA A 180 -8.75 -9.93 15.46
C ALA A 180 -7.79 -10.09 16.66
N ILE A 181 -6.62 -10.72 16.48
CA ILE A 181 -5.60 -10.83 17.53
C ILE A 181 -5.21 -9.45 18.06
N LEU A 182 -4.90 -8.50 17.16
CA LEU A 182 -4.49 -7.15 17.57
C LEU A 182 -5.64 -6.36 18.20
N HIS A 183 -6.85 -6.49 17.64
CA HIS A 183 -8.04 -5.82 18.17
C HIS A 183 -8.42 -6.33 19.57
N GLN A 184 -8.36 -7.64 19.80
CA GLN A 184 -8.65 -8.26 21.11
C GLN A 184 -7.64 -7.83 22.19
N ALA A 185 -6.40 -7.52 21.79
CA ALA A 185 -5.39 -6.89 22.65
C ALA A 185 -5.64 -5.38 22.89
N GLY A 186 -6.74 -4.82 22.38
CA GLY A 186 -7.11 -3.41 22.55
C GLY A 186 -6.36 -2.45 21.64
N LEU A 187 -5.69 -2.93 20.59
CA LEU A 187 -4.94 -2.07 19.69
C LEU A 187 -5.83 -1.46 18.60
N SER A 188 -5.74 -0.15 18.43
CA SER A 188 -6.28 0.57 17.28
C SER A 188 -5.29 0.57 16.11
N ARG A 189 -5.72 0.95 14.89
CA ARG A 189 -4.79 1.12 13.75
C ARG A 189 -3.62 2.05 14.09
N THR A 190 -3.90 3.14 14.82
CA THR A 190 -2.88 4.10 15.29
C THR A 190 -1.87 3.45 16.22
N LEU A 191 -2.32 2.69 17.22
CA LEU A 191 -1.41 1.98 18.12
C LEU A 191 -0.62 0.90 17.38
N ILE A 192 -1.23 0.19 16.43
CA ILE A 192 -0.54 -0.83 15.62
C ILE A 192 0.63 -0.20 14.86
N ARG A 193 0.42 0.91 14.14
CA ARG A 193 1.50 1.57 13.38
C ARG A 193 2.60 2.14 14.28
N GLU A 194 2.25 2.68 15.46
CA GLU A 194 3.22 3.15 16.45
C GLU A 194 4.11 2.01 16.96
N ARG A 195 3.50 0.90 17.39
CA ARG A 195 4.24 -0.28 17.87
C ARG A 195 5.07 -0.92 16.76
N LEU A 196 4.58 -0.97 15.52
CA LEU A 196 5.38 -1.43 14.38
C LEU A 196 6.58 -0.51 14.14
N ALA A 197 6.42 0.81 14.19
CA ALA A 197 7.53 1.75 14.01
C ALA A 197 8.58 1.62 15.13
N GLU A 198 8.17 1.39 16.38
CA GLU A 198 9.08 1.08 17.50
C GLU A 198 9.89 -0.20 17.27
N LEU A 199 9.25 -1.25 16.76
CA LEU A 199 9.90 -2.52 16.43
C LEU A 199 10.77 -2.42 15.16
N CYS A 200 10.44 -1.51 14.26
CA CYS A 200 11.17 -1.24 13.03
C CYS A 200 12.32 -0.25 13.26
N GLN A 201 13.26 -0.64 14.10
CA GLN A 201 14.50 0.09 14.36
C GLN A 201 15.73 -0.76 14.01
N ARG A 202 16.81 -0.10 13.61
CA ARG A 202 18.10 -0.74 13.32
C ARG A 202 19.24 0.06 13.93
N SER A 203 20.26 -0.62 14.41
CA SER A 203 21.52 0.06 14.72
C SER A 203 22.19 0.52 13.42
N VAL A 204 22.85 1.66 13.49
CA VAL A 204 23.70 2.15 12.40
C VAL A 204 24.86 1.16 12.15
N GLY A 205 25.31 0.44 13.19
CA GLY A 205 26.31 -0.61 13.07
C GLY A 205 25.87 -1.77 12.17
N GLU A 206 24.68 -2.35 12.41
CA GLU A 206 24.13 -3.44 11.59
C GLU A 206 23.99 -3.02 10.11
N VAL A 207 23.54 -1.80 9.87
CA VAL A 207 23.41 -1.28 8.49
C VAL A 207 24.78 -1.07 7.88
N ALA A 208 25.75 -0.54 8.62
CA ALA A 208 27.11 -0.33 8.13
C ALA A 208 27.81 -1.63 7.74
N GLU A 209 27.54 -2.71 8.47
CA GLU A 209 28.13 -4.02 8.22
C GLU A 209 27.73 -4.59 6.84
N ILE A 210 26.47 -4.42 6.43
CA ILE A 210 25.94 -4.96 5.17
C ILE A 210 25.96 -3.92 4.05
N HIS A 211 25.62 -2.67 4.38
CA HIS A 211 25.29 -1.57 3.46
C HIS A 211 26.12 -0.33 3.76
N ALA A 212 27.44 -0.49 3.92
CA ALA A 212 28.36 0.59 4.28
C ALA A 212 28.21 1.87 3.44
N GLY A 213 27.83 1.76 2.16
CA GLY A 213 27.63 2.91 1.27
C GLY A 213 26.40 3.77 1.58
N PHE A 214 25.45 3.28 2.38
CA PHE A 214 24.21 3.98 2.74
C PHE A 214 24.24 4.61 4.14
N VAL A 215 25.37 4.51 4.83
CA VAL A 215 25.61 5.15 6.12
C VAL A 215 26.89 5.96 6.05
N GLY A 216 26.87 7.15 6.65
CA GLY A 216 28.05 8.00 6.75
C GLY A 216 29.07 7.44 7.75
N LYS A 217 29.58 8.27 8.66
CA LYS A 217 30.37 7.75 9.78
C LYS A 217 29.49 6.84 10.64
N ALA A 218 29.84 5.56 10.69
CA ALA A 218 29.15 4.60 11.54
C ALA A 218 29.33 4.96 13.01
N GLU A 219 28.22 5.05 13.74
CA GLU A 219 28.18 5.15 15.20
C GLU A 219 27.53 3.86 15.70
N PRO A 220 28.31 2.81 16.05
CA PRO A 220 27.77 1.46 16.25
C PRO A 220 26.64 1.35 17.28
N GLY A 221 26.63 2.19 18.31
CA GLY A 221 25.58 2.23 19.34
C GLY A 221 24.36 3.09 19.00
N LYS A 222 24.37 3.81 17.86
CA LYS A 222 23.26 4.67 17.45
C LYS A 222 22.15 3.84 16.82
N ILE A 223 20.95 3.94 17.37
CA ILE A 223 19.74 3.37 16.79
C ILE A 223 19.07 4.39 15.88
N ARG A 224 18.55 3.93 14.74
CA ARG A 224 17.71 4.73 13.83
C ARG A 224 16.39 4.01 13.56
N SER A 225 15.36 4.82 13.32
CA SER A 225 14.08 4.32 12.83
C SER A 225 14.15 3.99 11.35
N CYS A 226 13.45 2.92 10.95
CA CYS A 226 13.26 2.55 9.54
C CYS A 226 12.17 3.41 8.86
N PHE A 227 11.33 4.09 9.65
CA PHE A 227 10.28 4.99 9.17
C PHE A 227 10.46 6.38 9.77
N ALA A 228 10.18 7.42 8.98
CA ALA A 228 10.30 8.80 9.43
C ALA A 228 9.19 9.21 10.40
N ASP A 229 7.99 8.64 10.19
CA ASP A 229 6.78 8.87 10.97
C ASP A 229 5.99 7.54 10.99
N PRO A 230 5.52 7.06 12.15
CA PRO A 230 4.65 5.89 12.22
C PRO A 230 3.41 6.00 11.32
N ALA A 231 2.90 7.22 11.06
CA ALA A 231 1.77 7.47 10.16
C ALA A 231 2.02 7.00 8.72
N HIS A 232 3.27 6.79 8.32
CA HIS A 232 3.63 6.27 7.00
C HIS A 232 3.41 4.76 6.84
N ILE A 233 3.08 4.03 7.92
CA ILE A 233 2.70 2.62 7.86
C ILE A 233 1.17 2.54 7.74
N LEU A 234 0.69 2.18 6.55
CA LEU A 234 -0.72 1.92 6.32
C LEU A 234 -1.08 0.51 6.76
N VAL A 235 -2.00 0.39 7.70
CA VAL A 235 -2.52 -0.90 8.17
C VAL A 235 -3.93 -1.06 7.64
N MET A 236 -4.19 -2.11 6.88
CA MET A 236 -5.51 -2.45 6.32
C MET A 236 -5.86 -3.91 6.54
N VAL A 237 -7.15 -4.25 6.45
CA VAL A 237 -7.62 -5.63 6.48
C VAL A 237 -7.92 -6.13 5.08
N GLY A 238 -7.49 -7.34 4.76
CA GLY A 238 -7.79 -7.97 3.49
C GLY A 238 -7.27 -9.40 3.39
N GLY A 239 -7.64 -10.10 2.33
CA GLY A 239 -7.38 -11.51 2.17
C GLY A 239 -8.46 -12.37 2.82
N GLY A 240 -8.10 -13.59 3.22
CA GLY A 240 -8.97 -14.49 3.95
C GLY A 240 -8.30 -14.97 5.23
N GLY A 241 -9.07 -15.53 6.16
CA GLY A 241 -8.56 -16.06 7.42
C GLY A 241 -7.49 -17.14 7.22
N GLY A 242 -6.57 -17.22 8.18
CA GLY A 242 -5.48 -18.18 8.22
C GLY A 242 -4.19 -17.61 8.81
N LEU A 243 -3.07 -18.25 8.46
CA LEU A 243 -1.76 -17.98 9.06
C LEU A 243 -0.98 -16.83 8.41
N TYR A 244 -1.48 -16.25 7.32
CA TYR A 244 -0.67 -15.38 6.46
C TYR A 244 -1.26 -13.98 6.35
N SER A 245 -0.45 -12.98 6.67
CA SER A 245 -0.67 -11.58 6.29
C SER A 245 0.38 -11.15 5.27
N MET A 246 0.27 -9.95 4.73
CA MET A 246 1.26 -9.41 3.79
C MET A 246 1.80 -8.08 4.27
N VAL A 247 3.07 -7.84 4.00
CA VAL A 247 3.70 -6.53 4.19
C VAL A 247 4.38 -6.10 2.90
N MET A 248 4.31 -4.80 2.59
CA MET A 248 4.89 -4.20 1.39
C MET A 248 5.60 -2.89 1.75
N PRO A 249 6.90 -2.95 2.05
CA PRO A 249 7.81 -1.80 2.07
C PRO A 249 7.72 -0.92 0.80
N SER A 250 8.27 0.30 0.87
CA SER A 250 8.26 1.25 -0.26
C SER A 250 9.65 1.81 -0.57
N TRP A 251 9.71 2.71 -1.54
CA TRP A 251 10.90 3.48 -1.88
C TRP A 251 10.78 4.91 -1.32
N CYS A 252 11.88 5.65 -1.13
CA CYS A 252 11.82 6.94 -0.42
C CYS A 252 12.86 8.00 -0.77
N ALA A 253 13.58 7.87 -1.89
CA ALA A 253 14.67 8.80 -2.23
C ALA A 253 14.19 10.05 -3.01
N GLY A 254 12.88 10.22 -3.23
CA GLY A 254 12.28 11.38 -3.86
C GLY A 254 12.21 12.59 -2.92
N ALA A 255 11.92 13.77 -3.46
CA ALA A 255 11.86 15.02 -2.70
C ALA A 255 10.81 14.98 -1.58
N HIS A 256 9.67 14.32 -1.83
CA HIS A 256 8.59 14.13 -0.87
C HIS A 256 8.65 12.75 -0.19
N ARG A 257 9.71 11.98 -0.46
CA ARG A 257 9.97 10.63 0.06
C ARG A 257 8.89 9.61 -0.32
N ASN A 258 8.24 9.77 -1.49
CA ASN A 258 7.20 8.89 -2.04
C ASN A 258 6.13 8.54 -0.99
N GLN A 259 5.50 9.58 -0.43
CA GLN A 259 4.38 9.42 0.48
C GLN A 259 3.20 8.76 -0.24
N PHE A 260 2.40 8.01 0.51
CA PHE A 260 1.11 7.57 -0.02
C PHE A 260 0.17 8.77 -0.17
N VAL A 261 -0.75 8.66 -1.11
CA VAL A 261 -1.67 9.74 -1.48
C VAL A 261 -3.08 9.20 -1.57
N SER A 262 -4.04 10.01 -1.13
CA SER A 262 -5.46 9.64 -1.13
C SER A 262 -6.26 10.62 -1.99
N GLN A 263 -7.29 10.11 -2.65
CA GLN A 263 -8.19 10.88 -3.49
C GLN A 263 -9.62 10.36 -3.33
N ALA A 264 -10.56 11.27 -3.10
CA ALA A 264 -11.98 10.92 -3.08
C ALA A 264 -12.44 10.46 -4.48
N ILE A 265 -13.32 9.46 -4.51
CA ILE A 265 -13.89 8.88 -5.72
C ILE A 265 -15.29 9.44 -5.91
N THR A 266 -15.47 10.25 -6.95
CA THR A 266 -16.79 10.72 -7.38
C THR A 266 -17.44 9.66 -8.29
N LEU A 267 -18.48 8.98 -7.81
CA LEU A 267 -19.17 7.94 -8.59
C LEU A 267 -20.10 8.51 -9.67
N ASP A 268 -20.56 9.75 -9.48
CA ASP A 268 -21.53 10.42 -10.35
C ASP A 268 -20.87 11.23 -11.47
N ASP A 269 -19.53 11.16 -11.63
CA ASP A 269 -18.81 11.78 -12.73
C ASP A 269 -19.05 10.99 -14.02
N PHE A 270 -20.16 11.29 -14.69
CA PHE A 270 -20.40 10.91 -16.07
C PHE A 270 -19.65 11.88 -16.97
N CYS A 271 -18.59 11.44 -17.62
CA CYS A 271 -18.06 12.19 -18.76
C CYS A 271 -19.15 12.28 -19.82
N GLU A 272 -19.67 13.47 -20.11
CA GLU A 272 -20.37 13.69 -21.36
C GLU A 272 -19.43 13.30 -22.50
N ILE A 273 -19.89 12.41 -23.38
CA ILE A 273 -19.17 12.11 -24.61
C ILE A 273 -19.36 13.34 -25.50
N PRO A 274 -18.30 14.07 -25.90
CA PRO A 274 -18.46 15.18 -26.81
C PRO A 274 -19.14 14.70 -28.09
N GLY A 275 -20.38 15.17 -28.34
CA GLY A 275 -21.20 14.78 -29.49
C GLY A 275 -22.35 13.81 -29.24
N SER A 276 -22.63 13.35 -28.01
CA SER A 276 -23.79 12.47 -27.74
C SER A 276 -25.14 13.19 -27.63
N SER A 277 -25.16 14.52 -27.67
CA SER A 277 -26.37 15.34 -27.60
C SER A 277 -26.86 15.77 -28.99
N SER A 278 -27.24 14.83 -29.86
CA SER A 278 -28.18 15.07 -30.98
C SER A 278 -28.31 13.86 -31.92
N VAL A 279 -28.94 12.77 -31.47
CA VAL A 279 -29.70 11.93 -32.41
C VAL A 279 -31.12 11.91 -31.89
N GLU A 280 -31.88 12.95 -32.24
CA GLU A 280 -33.33 12.82 -32.30
C GLU A 280 -33.62 11.73 -33.34
N VAL A 281 -33.98 10.55 -32.86
CA VAL A 281 -34.63 9.55 -33.71
C VAL A 281 -36.04 10.07 -33.98
N SER A 282 -36.15 10.89 -35.02
CA SER A 282 -37.44 11.20 -35.63
C SER A 282 -37.96 9.94 -36.31
N ILE A 283 -38.88 9.28 -35.59
CA ILE A 283 -39.96 8.35 -35.99
C ILE A 283 -39.56 7.17 -36.89
#